data_AF-A0A7S4WFM4-F1
#
_entry.id   AF-A0A7S4WFM4-F1
#
_cell.length_a   1.000
_cell.length_b   1.000
_cell.length_c   1.000
_cell.angle_alpha   90.00
_cell.angle_beta   90.00
_cell.angle_gamma   90.00
#
_symmetry.space_group_name_H-M   'P 1'
#
loop_
_entity.id
_entity.type
_entity.pdbx_description
1 polymer ?
#
loop_
_entity_poly.entity_id
_entity_poly.type
_entity_poly.pdbx_seq_one_letter_code
_entity_poly.pdbx_strand_id
1 'polypeptide(L)'
;EGPASLLRLAYWLVKQACKGRQRIKAFLGAYLDMFTRHVPLNVLASAALRELFRDNRRLLMDVPAETMGPMVDRLIRSYLRSRCPDNLRIFESICMCEGAPVPAVQRYITQNLLQRHADALPTVQVEPPEVKLLAPALDEDRGLVVDPRSFLGKAPDEANPGPAERVYGLSLCALEVFAALAAGRNRAAATSLQRPPWSLSRGKLVRIVKDFECPSAFRKACLNLLAELYVDNGQLKVTPAVSYIRIWNETVKKVQSEAEHAKSEAHGEPAPYQWEGARHRLAMLRSTAATAALRMAAKVEVSDTERMLEDLHG
;
A
#
# COMPACT_ATOMS: atom_id res chain seq x y z
N GLU A 1 42.43 -1.89 -10.84
CA GLU A 1 41.05 -2.31 -10.50
C GLU A 1 41.04 -2.70 -9.03
N GLY A 2 40.28 -1.97 -8.21
CA GLY A 2 40.47 -1.96 -6.75
C GLY A 2 39.53 -2.90 -5.97
N PRO A 3 39.71 -3.00 -4.63
CA PRO A 3 38.87 -3.82 -3.74
C PRO A 3 37.36 -3.50 -3.81
N ALA A 4 36.99 -2.29 -4.23
CA ALA A 4 35.60 -1.89 -4.46
C ALA A 4 34.90 -2.68 -5.58
N SER A 5 35.63 -3.05 -6.64
CA SER A 5 35.08 -3.84 -7.75
C SER A 5 34.77 -5.28 -7.33
N LEU A 6 35.64 -5.88 -6.51
CA LEU A 6 35.43 -7.22 -5.95
C LEU A 6 34.21 -7.23 -5.02
N LEU A 7 34.07 -6.23 -4.15
CA LEU A 7 32.92 -6.11 -3.26
C LEU A 7 31.60 -5.91 -4.02
N ARG A 8 31.60 -5.11 -5.10
CA ARG A 8 30.42 -4.97 -5.97
C ARG A 8 30.00 -6.30 -6.58
N LEU A 9 30.95 -7.11 -7.06
CA LEU A 9 30.66 -8.46 -7.58
C LEU A 9 30.13 -9.38 -6.49
N ALA A 10 30.70 -9.32 -5.28
CA ALA A 10 30.22 -10.10 -4.14
C ALA A 10 28.76 -9.73 -3.77
N TYR A 11 28.43 -8.45 -3.68
CA TYR A 11 27.07 -7.99 -3.40
C TYR A 11 26.09 -8.30 -4.53
N TRP A 12 26.56 -8.24 -5.79
CA TRP A 12 25.77 -8.68 -6.92
C TRP A 12 25.45 -10.17 -6.85
N LEU A 13 26.44 -11.01 -6.52
CA LEU A 13 26.23 -12.44 -6.30
C LEU A 13 25.26 -12.69 -5.15
N VAL A 14 25.41 -11.99 -4.03
CA VAL A 14 24.48 -12.08 -2.89
C VAL A 14 23.06 -11.73 -3.30
N LYS A 15 22.85 -10.64 -4.04
CA LYS A 15 21.53 -10.26 -4.57
C LYS A 15 20.93 -11.39 -5.41
N GLN A 16 21.70 -11.99 -6.32
CA GLN A 16 21.21 -13.10 -7.15
C GLN A 16 20.94 -14.36 -6.32
N ALA A 17 21.78 -14.67 -5.34
CA ALA A 17 21.63 -15.81 -4.45
C ALA A 17 20.39 -15.70 -3.55
N CYS A 18 20.01 -14.49 -3.14
CA CYS A 18 18.80 -14.26 -2.34
C CYS A 18 17.51 -14.48 -3.14
N LYS A 19 17.52 -14.27 -4.46
CA LYS A 19 16.32 -14.25 -5.28
C LYS A 19 15.53 -15.55 -5.18
N GLY A 20 14.34 -15.49 -4.60
CA GLY A 20 13.44 -16.64 -4.40
C GLY A 20 13.91 -17.70 -3.39
N ARG A 21 15.03 -17.49 -2.68
CA ARG A 21 15.64 -18.51 -1.79
C ARG A 21 15.59 -18.11 -0.32
N GLN A 22 14.50 -18.47 0.37
CA GLN A 22 14.25 -18.08 1.77
C GLN A 22 15.32 -18.57 2.77
N ARG A 23 15.89 -19.77 2.57
CA ARG A 23 16.96 -20.29 3.45
C ARG A 23 18.21 -19.42 3.44
N ILE A 24 18.59 -18.92 2.27
CA ILE A 24 19.75 -18.03 2.10
C ILE A 24 19.46 -16.68 2.74
N LYS A 25 18.23 -16.16 2.56
CA LYS A 25 17.82 -14.91 3.21
C LYS A 25 17.85 -15.02 4.74
N ALA A 26 17.39 -16.13 5.30
CA ALA A 26 17.46 -16.38 6.75
C ALA A 26 18.91 -16.41 7.26
N PHE A 27 19.81 -17.13 6.56
CA PHE A 27 21.24 -17.16 6.89
C PHE A 27 21.89 -15.77 6.84
N LEU A 28 21.63 -15.01 5.76
CA LEU A 28 22.20 -13.68 5.58
C LEU A 28 21.58 -12.63 6.52
N GLY A 29 20.40 -12.90 7.08
CA GLY A 29 19.76 -12.07 8.09
C GLY A 29 20.61 -11.82 9.32
N ALA A 30 21.47 -12.77 9.71
CA ALA A 30 22.41 -12.60 10.81
C ALA A 30 23.45 -11.48 10.57
N TYR A 31 23.67 -11.10 9.32
CA TYR A 31 24.69 -10.12 8.91
C TYR A 31 24.11 -8.75 8.54
N LEU A 32 22.83 -8.47 8.85
CA LEU A 32 22.17 -7.20 8.49
C LEU A 32 22.96 -5.96 8.92
N ASP A 33 23.60 -5.99 10.09
CA ASP A 33 24.45 -4.91 10.57
C ASP A 33 25.62 -4.62 9.60
N MET A 34 26.27 -5.67 9.08
CA MET A 34 27.33 -5.53 8.08
C MET A 34 26.80 -4.91 6.78
N PHE A 35 25.68 -5.43 6.27
CA PHE A 35 25.06 -4.88 5.05
C PHE A 35 24.75 -3.39 5.20
N THR A 36 24.15 -2.98 6.33
CA THR A 36 23.76 -1.59 6.60
C THR A 36 24.96 -0.65 6.73
N ARG A 37 26.09 -1.12 7.30
CA ARG A 37 27.36 -0.37 7.32
C ARG A 37 27.97 -0.17 5.93
N HIS A 38 27.73 -1.08 5.00
CA HIS A 38 28.29 -1.01 3.64
C HIS A 38 27.43 -0.23 2.65
N VAL A 39 26.17 0.09 2.97
CA VAL A 39 25.30 0.96 2.15
C VAL A 39 25.98 2.28 1.74
N PRO A 40 26.61 3.06 2.64
CA PRO A 40 27.25 4.32 2.26
C PRO A 40 28.49 4.16 1.38
N LEU A 41 29.02 2.94 1.20
CA LEU A 41 30.24 2.68 0.42
C LEU A 41 29.97 2.52 -1.09
N ASN A 42 28.70 2.57 -1.52
CA ASN A 42 28.31 2.42 -2.92
C ASN A 42 28.86 1.13 -3.58
N VAL A 43 28.77 0.02 -2.84
CA VAL A 43 29.20 -1.33 -3.24
C VAL A 43 28.03 -2.27 -3.59
N LEU A 44 26.87 -1.71 -3.98
CA LEU A 44 25.61 -2.46 -4.24
C LEU A 44 24.97 -3.13 -3.02
N ALA A 45 25.38 -2.75 -1.80
CA ALA A 45 24.78 -3.25 -0.56
C ALA A 45 23.29 -2.90 -0.42
N SER A 46 22.85 -1.72 -0.91
CA SER A 46 21.43 -1.32 -0.92
C SER A 46 20.56 -2.26 -1.75
N ALA A 47 21.02 -2.63 -2.96
CA ALA A 47 20.31 -3.55 -3.84
C ALA A 47 20.22 -4.97 -3.25
N ALA A 48 21.29 -5.43 -2.59
CA ALA A 48 21.29 -6.71 -1.89
C ALA A 48 20.35 -6.70 -0.66
N LEU A 49 20.35 -5.61 0.13
CA LEU A 49 19.43 -5.43 1.26
C LEU A 49 17.98 -5.44 0.84
N ARG A 50 17.63 -4.73 -0.24
CA ARG A 50 16.26 -4.73 -0.79
C ARG A 50 15.81 -6.14 -1.12
N GLU A 51 16.66 -6.92 -1.79
CA GLU A 51 16.33 -8.30 -2.16
C GLU A 51 16.27 -9.24 -0.95
N LEU A 52 17.06 -8.97 0.09
CA LEU A 52 17.06 -9.73 1.35
C LEU A 52 15.74 -9.54 2.12
N PHE A 53 15.23 -8.31 2.20
CA PHE A 53 13.96 -8.00 2.86
C PHE A 53 12.73 -8.35 2.01
N ARG A 54 12.86 -8.27 0.69
CA ARG A 54 11.78 -8.57 -0.25
C ARG A 54 11.16 -9.94 0.04
N ASP A 55 9.84 -9.97 0.20
CA ASP A 55 9.05 -11.19 0.40
C ASP A 55 9.59 -12.09 1.53
N ASN A 56 10.11 -11.48 2.61
CA ASN A 56 10.63 -12.20 3.78
C ASN A 56 10.08 -11.65 5.09
N ARG A 57 8.80 -11.94 5.34
CA ARG A 57 8.08 -11.49 6.53
C ARG A 57 8.70 -11.98 7.84
N ARG A 58 9.22 -13.21 7.87
CA ARG A 58 9.84 -13.77 9.09
C ARG A 58 11.05 -12.95 9.51
N LEU A 59 11.98 -12.71 8.58
CA LEU A 59 13.14 -11.87 8.85
C LEU A 59 12.74 -10.47 9.36
N LEU A 60 11.74 -9.84 8.76
CA LEU A 60 11.28 -8.51 9.18
C LEU A 60 10.69 -8.50 10.60
N MET A 61 10.01 -9.57 11.01
CA MET A 61 9.44 -9.72 12.34
C MET A 61 10.49 -10.13 13.39
N ASP A 62 11.53 -10.85 12.98
CA ASP A 62 12.59 -11.36 13.85
C ASP A 62 13.66 -10.29 14.15
N VAL A 63 13.74 -9.21 13.37
CA VAL A 63 14.71 -8.13 13.63
C VAL A 63 14.32 -7.38 14.92
N PRO A 64 15.19 -7.39 15.95
CA PRO A 64 14.90 -6.69 17.20
C PRO A 64 14.78 -5.18 16.98
N ALA A 65 13.91 -4.52 17.75
CA ALA A 65 13.77 -3.06 17.73
C ALA A 65 15.11 -2.34 18.00
N GLU A 66 15.97 -2.92 18.84
CA GLU A 66 17.33 -2.44 19.13
C GLU A 66 18.26 -2.43 17.91
N THR A 67 18.02 -3.32 16.94
CA THR A 67 18.78 -3.37 15.67
C THR A 67 18.14 -2.50 14.59
N MET A 68 16.80 -2.44 14.57
CA MET A 68 16.04 -1.68 13.59
C MET A 68 16.34 -0.17 13.69
N GLY A 69 16.38 0.41 14.88
CA GLY A 69 16.65 1.85 15.07
C GLY A 69 17.98 2.32 14.50
N PRO A 70 19.11 1.73 14.93
CA PRO A 70 20.43 2.01 14.36
C PRO A 70 20.53 1.73 12.85
N MET A 71 19.76 0.75 12.34
CA MET A 71 19.64 0.54 10.91
C MET A 71 18.96 1.73 10.22
N VAL A 72 17.79 2.17 10.68
CA VAL A 72 17.08 3.34 10.13
C VAL A 72 17.99 4.57 10.16
N ASP A 73 18.63 4.85 11.30
CA ASP A 73 19.54 5.99 11.47
C ASP A 73 20.75 5.92 10.51
N ARG A 74 21.25 4.72 10.19
CA ARG A 74 22.33 4.54 9.21
C ARG A 74 21.83 4.69 7.77
N LEU A 75 20.66 4.15 7.44
CA LEU A 75 20.08 4.27 6.12
C LEU A 75 19.77 5.73 5.78
N ILE A 76 19.25 6.50 6.72
CA ILE A 76 18.99 7.95 6.54
C ILE A 76 20.30 8.71 6.35
N ARG A 77 21.30 8.48 7.20
CA ARG A 77 22.62 9.12 7.05
C ARG A 77 23.29 8.75 5.71
N SER A 78 23.17 7.49 5.30
CA SER A 78 23.68 7.02 4.01
C SER A 78 22.95 7.72 2.86
N TYR A 79 21.63 7.84 2.95
CA TYR A 79 20.80 8.56 2.00
C TYR A 79 21.25 10.03 1.88
N LEU A 80 21.34 10.78 2.98
CA LEU A 80 21.76 12.19 2.97
C LEU A 80 23.17 12.37 2.39
N ARG A 81 24.10 11.44 2.67
CA ARG A 81 25.47 11.52 2.17
C ARG A 81 25.61 11.13 0.69
N SER A 82 24.95 10.05 0.28
CA SER A 82 25.11 9.50 -1.08
C SER A 82 24.17 10.15 -2.09
N ARG A 83 23.11 10.83 -1.62
CA ARG A 83 22.04 11.40 -2.44
C ARG A 83 21.41 10.39 -3.41
N CYS A 84 21.45 9.11 -3.03
CA CYS A 84 20.94 8.01 -3.84
C CYS A 84 19.50 7.68 -3.43
N PRO A 85 18.50 7.86 -4.31
CA PRO A 85 17.09 7.55 -4.00
C PRO A 85 16.85 6.08 -3.66
N ASP A 86 17.67 5.15 -4.16
CA ASP A 86 17.55 3.72 -3.87
C ASP A 86 17.78 3.38 -2.40
N ASN A 87 18.51 4.22 -1.65
CA ASN A 87 18.68 4.03 -0.21
C ASN A 87 17.37 4.26 0.55
N LEU A 88 16.50 5.17 0.08
CA LEU A 88 15.16 5.36 0.64
C LEU A 88 14.24 4.19 0.26
N ARG A 89 14.38 3.63 -0.93
CA ARG A 89 13.57 2.47 -1.38
C ARG A 89 13.81 1.19 -0.57
N ILE A 90 14.84 1.13 0.26
CA ILE A 90 14.99 0.05 1.25
C ILE A 90 13.79 0.05 2.21
N PHE A 91 13.28 1.22 2.61
CA PHE A 91 12.13 1.32 3.51
C PHE A 91 10.85 0.77 2.88
N GLU A 92 10.67 0.91 1.56
CA GLU A 92 9.55 0.28 0.84
C GLU A 92 9.59 -1.25 0.99
N SER A 93 10.77 -1.86 0.80
CA SER A 93 10.98 -3.31 0.92
C SER A 93 10.86 -3.82 2.36
N ILE A 94 11.03 -2.94 3.35
CA ILE A 94 10.87 -3.24 4.77
C ILE A 94 9.40 -3.12 5.20
N CYS A 95 8.65 -2.18 4.62
CA CYS A 95 7.26 -1.92 4.99
C CYS A 95 6.26 -2.86 4.30
N MET A 96 6.62 -3.40 3.13
CA MET A 96 5.75 -4.23 2.29
C MET A 96 6.39 -5.60 2.05
N CYS A 97 5.59 -6.66 2.15
CA CYS A 97 5.97 -8.04 1.88
C CYS A 97 4.88 -8.71 1.05
N GLU A 98 5.19 -9.25 -0.13
CA GLU A 98 4.22 -9.91 -1.03
C GLU A 98 3.01 -9.02 -1.38
N GLY A 99 3.23 -7.70 -1.47
CA GLY A 99 2.17 -6.72 -1.71
C GLY A 99 1.29 -6.43 -0.49
N ALA A 100 1.54 -7.07 0.65
CA ALA A 100 0.85 -6.82 1.90
C ALA A 100 1.71 -5.98 2.87
N PRO A 101 1.10 -5.06 3.63
CA PRO A 101 1.81 -4.27 4.63
C PRO A 101 2.22 -5.12 5.84
N VAL A 102 3.33 -4.76 6.47
CA VAL A 102 3.83 -5.36 7.73
C VAL A 102 3.61 -4.38 8.89
N PRO A 103 2.47 -4.45 9.63
CA PRO A 103 2.05 -3.35 10.49
C PRO A 103 2.99 -3.03 11.66
N ALA A 104 3.62 -4.05 12.26
CA ALA A 104 4.56 -3.86 13.38
C ALA A 104 5.77 -3.04 12.94
N VAL A 105 6.33 -3.40 11.78
CA VAL A 105 7.49 -2.73 11.18
C VAL A 105 7.11 -1.34 10.67
N GLN A 106 5.99 -1.20 9.96
CA GLN A 106 5.50 0.09 9.49
C GLN A 106 5.34 1.11 10.62
N ARG A 107 4.79 0.71 11.78
CA ARG A 107 4.67 1.59 12.96
C ARG A 107 6.03 2.06 13.45
N TYR A 108 7.00 1.14 13.51
CA TYR A 108 8.35 1.47 13.95
C TYR A 108 9.05 2.43 12.98
N ILE A 109 8.99 2.15 11.67
CA ILE A 109 9.55 3.02 10.64
C ILE A 109 8.83 4.36 10.63
N THR A 110 7.51 4.40 10.84
CA THR A 110 6.75 5.66 10.93
C THR A 110 7.29 6.56 12.04
N GLN A 111 7.49 6.02 13.25
CA GLN A 111 8.00 6.79 14.39
C GLN A 111 9.42 7.30 14.12
N ASN A 112 10.31 6.46 13.58
CA ASN A 112 11.68 6.87 13.35
C ASN A 112 11.84 7.78 12.13
N LEU A 113 11.21 7.45 11.00
CA LEU A 113 11.39 8.17 9.75
C LEU A 113 10.55 9.46 9.68
N LEU A 114 9.25 9.40 10.00
CA LEU A 114 8.35 10.55 9.83
C LEU A 114 8.31 11.48 11.04
N GLN A 115 8.60 11.00 12.25
CA GLN A 115 8.53 11.82 13.46
C GLN A 115 9.91 12.27 13.93
N ARG A 116 10.91 11.38 13.94
CA ARG A 116 12.27 11.70 14.41
C ARG A 116 13.17 12.29 13.33
N HIS A 117 12.98 11.92 12.06
CA HIS A 117 13.83 12.34 10.93
C HIS A 117 13.04 13.04 9.82
N ALA A 118 12.00 13.80 10.18
CA ALA A 118 11.14 14.47 9.21
C ALA A 118 11.92 15.43 8.30
N ASP A 119 12.89 16.13 8.88
CA ASP A 119 13.80 17.11 8.29
C ASP A 119 14.86 16.50 7.36
N ALA A 120 15.04 15.18 7.41
CA ALA A 120 15.86 14.45 6.46
C ALA A 120 15.13 14.16 5.15
N LEU A 121 13.81 14.33 5.07
CA LEU A 121 13.02 13.97 3.89
C LEU A 121 12.62 15.21 3.06
N PRO A 122 12.42 15.06 1.74
CA PRO A 122 11.93 16.15 0.90
C PRO A 122 10.47 16.47 1.22
N THR A 123 10.05 17.69 0.90
CA THR A 123 8.66 18.13 1.08
C THR A 123 8.04 18.60 -0.23
N VAL A 124 6.73 18.37 -0.36
CA VAL A 124 5.95 18.80 -1.53
C VAL A 124 5.00 19.90 -1.09
N GLN A 125 5.22 21.09 -1.62
CA GLN A 125 4.35 22.25 -1.40
C GLN A 125 3.50 22.49 -2.64
N VAL A 126 2.23 22.77 -2.41
CA VAL A 126 1.25 23.05 -3.46
C VAL A 126 0.59 24.37 -3.10
N GLU A 127 0.99 25.43 -3.79
CA GLU A 127 0.47 26.79 -3.66
C GLU A 127 -0.18 27.15 -4.99
N PRO A 128 -1.43 27.57 -5.08
CA PRO A 128 -2.01 27.95 -6.38
C PRO A 128 -1.18 29.07 -7.05
N PRO A 129 -0.70 28.93 -8.31
CA PRO A 129 -0.83 27.84 -9.28
C PRO A 129 0.34 26.83 -9.37
N GLU A 130 1.32 26.94 -8.49
CA GLU A 130 2.63 26.27 -8.50
C GLU A 130 2.66 24.97 -7.67
N VAL A 131 3.47 24.03 -8.14
CA VAL A 131 3.89 22.86 -7.34
C VAL A 131 5.38 23.00 -7.11
N LYS A 132 5.80 22.94 -5.85
CA LYS A 132 7.20 23.14 -5.44
C LYS A 132 7.67 21.92 -4.67
N LEU A 133 8.79 21.37 -5.11
CA LEU A 133 9.54 20.36 -4.37
C LEU A 133 10.65 21.08 -3.61
N LEU A 134 10.73 20.81 -2.31
CA LEU A 134 11.79 21.33 -1.47
C LEU A 134 12.76 20.20 -1.13
N ALA A 135 14.05 20.49 -1.31
CA ALA A 135 15.11 19.63 -0.82
C ALA A 135 15.00 19.41 0.70
N PRO A 136 15.48 18.28 1.22
CA PRO A 136 15.54 18.06 2.67
C PRO A 136 16.34 19.15 3.39
N ALA A 137 15.95 19.48 4.61
CA ALA A 137 16.62 20.52 5.40
C ALA A 137 18.06 20.14 5.78
N LEU A 138 18.30 18.83 5.92
CA LEU A 138 19.61 18.26 6.23
C LEU A 138 20.47 17.93 4.99
N ASP A 139 19.96 18.20 3.79
CA ASP A 139 20.70 17.97 2.54
C ASP A 139 21.63 19.16 2.21
N GLU A 140 22.66 18.91 1.38
CA GLU A 140 23.52 19.99 0.87
C GLU A 140 22.74 20.93 -0.04
N ASP A 141 21.78 20.40 -0.81
CA ASP A 141 20.91 21.14 -1.70
C ASP A 141 19.76 21.85 -0.92
N ARG A 142 19.86 21.98 0.40
CA ARG A 142 18.84 22.63 1.25
C ARG A 142 18.45 24.01 0.74
N GLY A 143 17.14 24.29 0.77
CA GLY A 143 16.58 25.54 0.24
C GLY A 143 16.41 25.56 -1.28
N LEU A 144 16.89 24.55 -2.00
CA LEU A 144 16.57 24.39 -3.41
C LEU A 144 15.08 24.10 -3.58
N VAL A 145 14.44 24.92 -4.42
CA VAL A 145 13.03 24.79 -4.80
C VAL A 145 12.98 24.36 -6.26
N VAL A 146 12.25 23.29 -6.53
CA VAL A 146 12.19 22.68 -7.86
C VAL A 146 10.74 22.53 -8.30
N ASP A 147 10.42 23.02 -9.50
CA ASP A 147 9.13 22.77 -10.14
C ASP A 147 9.16 21.40 -10.86
N PRO A 148 8.30 20.43 -10.48
CA PRO A 148 8.27 19.12 -11.13
C PRO A 148 7.88 19.19 -12.61
N ARG A 149 7.18 20.24 -13.07
CA ARG A 149 6.80 20.42 -14.49
C ARG A 149 8.02 20.57 -15.40
N SER A 150 9.14 21.08 -14.86
CA SER A 150 10.39 21.26 -15.60
C SER A 150 11.02 19.96 -16.12
N PHE A 151 10.57 18.80 -15.61
CA PHE A 151 11.01 17.46 -16.03
C PHE A 151 10.06 16.79 -17.02
N LEU A 152 9.00 17.47 -17.48
CA LEU A 152 8.09 16.90 -18.47
C LEU A 152 8.85 16.60 -19.77
N GLY A 153 8.80 15.34 -20.22
CA GLY A 153 9.46 14.90 -21.45
C GLY A 153 10.99 14.80 -21.36
N LYS A 154 11.59 15.02 -20.18
CA LYS A 154 13.04 14.86 -19.97
C LYS A 154 13.34 13.51 -19.33
N ALA A 155 14.32 12.80 -19.88
CA ALA A 155 14.94 11.69 -19.19
C ALA A 155 15.97 12.27 -18.21
N PRO A 156 15.92 11.94 -16.91
CA PRO A 156 16.94 12.38 -15.97
C PRO A 156 18.30 11.74 -16.32
N ASP A 157 19.39 12.50 -16.16
CA ASP A 157 20.73 11.93 -16.24
C ASP A 157 21.00 11.03 -15.03
N GLU A 158 20.94 9.71 -15.22
CA GLU A 158 21.19 8.74 -14.15
C GLU A 158 22.66 8.68 -13.71
N ALA A 159 23.60 9.07 -14.58
CA ALA A 159 25.02 8.95 -14.32
C ALA A 159 25.55 10.14 -13.50
N ASN A 160 25.07 11.35 -13.80
CA ASN A 160 25.45 12.56 -13.08
C ASN A 160 24.28 13.55 -12.92
N PRO A 161 23.30 13.24 -12.05
CA PRO A 161 22.11 14.05 -11.92
C PRO A 161 22.44 15.43 -11.34
N GLY A 162 21.91 16.48 -11.98
CA GLY A 162 21.98 17.84 -11.49
C GLY A 162 21.22 18.03 -10.15
N PRO A 163 21.43 19.13 -9.41
CA PRO A 163 20.76 19.37 -8.13
C PRO A 163 19.23 19.25 -8.20
N ALA A 164 18.62 19.81 -9.25
CA ALA A 164 17.18 19.75 -9.44
C ALA A 164 16.68 18.32 -9.72
N GLU A 165 17.41 17.54 -10.52
CA GLU A 165 17.10 16.12 -10.81
C GLU A 165 17.20 15.26 -9.56
N ARG A 166 18.20 15.51 -8.70
CA ARG A 166 18.33 14.83 -7.41
C ARG A 166 17.12 15.10 -6.53
N VAL A 167 16.75 16.36 -6.32
CA VAL A 167 15.57 16.72 -5.50
C VAL A 167 14.30 16.09 -6.06
N TYR A 168 14.13 16.10 -7.39
CA TYR A 168 13.00 15.45 -8.06
C TYR A 168 12.98 13.93 -7.82
N GLY A 169 14.09 13.23 -8.06
CA GLY A 169 14.20 11.78 -7.87
C GLY A 169 14.01 11.35 -6.41
N LEU A 170 14.52 12.15 -5.46
CA LEU A 170 14.32 11.95 -4.03
C LEU A 170 12.86 12.17 -3.63
N SER A 171 12.22 13.22 -4.15
CA SER A 171 10.80 13.50 -3.89
C SER A 171 9.90 12.38 -4.41
N LEU A 172 10.19 11.84 -5.59
CA LEU A 172 9.50 10.66 -6.13
C LEU A 172 9.62 9.46 -5.20
N CYS A 173 10.84 9.09 -4.81
CA CYS A 173 11.06 7.94 -3.93
C CYS A 173 10.45 8.16 -2.54
N ALA A 174 10.48 9.38 -2.01
CA ALA A 174 9.83 9.70 -0.74
C ALA A 174 8.31 9.51 -0.81
N LEU A 175 7.65 9.95 -1.89
CA LEU A 175 6.22 9.72 -2.10
C LEU A 175 5.87 8.24 -2.20
N GLU A 176 6.71 7.43 -2.86
CA GLU A 176 6.56 5.96 -2.92
C GLU A 176 6.67 5.33 -1.53
N VAL A 177 7.67 5.73 -0.75
CA VAL A 177 7.87 5.27 0.64
C VAL A 177 6.71 5.72 1.54
N PHE A 178 6.19 6.93 1.36
CA PHE A 178 5.02 7.43 2.11
C PHE A 178 3.78 6.60 1.83
N ALA A 179 3.57 6.19 0.57
CA ALA A 179 2.47 5.31 0.21
C ALA A 179 2.63 3.93 0.87
N ALA A 180 3.83 3.34 0.81
CA ALA A 180 4.15 2.08 1.46
C ALA A 180 4.00 2.13 3.00
N LEU A 181 4.25 3.28 3.62
CA LEU A 181 4.05 3.48 5.06
C LEU A 181 2.58 3.63 5.43
N ALA A 182 1.78 4.30 4.60
CA ALA A 182 0.35 4.51 4.82
C ALA A 182 -0.49 3.26 4.53
N ALA A 183 0.03 2.35 3.70
CA ALA A 183 -0.67 1.14 3.26
C ALA A 183 -1.18 0.28 4.42
N GLY A 184 -2.36 -0.32 4.25
CA GLY A 184 -2.97 -1.18 5.26
C GLY A 184 -3.54 -0.43 6.45
N ARG A 185 -4.04 0.79 6.22
CA ARG A 185 -4.70 1.64 7.24
C ARG A 185 -3.75 2.05 8.39
N ASN A 186 -2.49 2.32 8.08
CA ASN A 186 -1.55 2.84 9.07
C ASN A 186 -1.86 4.31 9.40
N ARG A 187 -2.76 4.51 10.36
CA ARG A 187 -3.22 5.84 10.80
C ARG A 187 -2.11 6.72 11.33
N ALA A 188 -1.06 6.15 11.93
CA ALA A 188 0.07 6.93 12.44
C ALA A 188 0.79 7.63 11.29
N ALA A 189 1.13 6.88 10.23
CA ALA A 189 1.75 7.44 9.03
C ALA A 189 0.83 8.45 8.34
N ALA A 190 -0.45 8.09 8.17
CA ALA A 190 -1.42 8.98 7.53
C ALA A 190 -1.58 10.31 8.28
N THR A 191 -1.64 10.28 9.61
CA THR A 191 -1.76 11.48 10.45
C THR A 191 -0.49 12.33 10.37
N SER A 192 0.69 11.71 10.40
CA SER A 192 1.97 12.42 10.26
C SER A 192 2.10 13.12 8.90
N LEU A 193 1.72 12.46 7.81
CA LEU A 193 1.81 13.00 6.44
C LEU A 193 0.79 14.11 6.16
N GLN A 194 -0.37 14.09 6.83
CA GLN A 194 -1.39 15.13 6.72
C GLN A 194 -1.06 16.40 7.53
N ARG A 195 -0.12 16.31 8.48
CA ARG A 195 0.34 17.42 9.31
C ARG A 195 1.63 18.04 8.75
N PRO A 196 2.04 19.22 9.25
CA PRO A 196 3.35 19.77 8.93
C PRO A 196 4.48 18.76 9.25
N PRO A 197 5.56 18.71 8.45
CA PRO A 197 5.89 19.65 7.38
C PRO A 197 5.20 19.39 6.02
N TRP A 198 4.76 18.17 5.72
CA TRP A 198 4.26 17.84 4.37
C TRP A 198 2.85 18.36 4.10
N SER A 199 1.97 18.35 5.09
CA SER A 199 0.59 18.86 4.98
C SER A 199 -0.14 18.36 3.71
N LEU A 200 -0.04 17.05 3.42
CA LEU A 200 -0.53 16.42 2.19
C LEU A 200 -2.04 16.19 2.24
N SER A 201 -2.79 17.26 2.00
CA SER A 201 -4.25 17.22 1.94
C SER A 201 -4.75 16.55 0.66
N ARG A 202 -5.96 15.97 0.72
CA ARG A 202 -6.65 15.38 -0.44
C ARG A 202 -6.71 16.36 -1.63
N GLY A 203 -7.03 17.62 -1.35
CA GLY A 203 -7.13 18.66 -2.37
C GLY A 203 -5.81 18.93 -3.08
N LYS A 204 -4.69 18.98 -2.34
CA LYS A 204 -3.35 19.18 -2.91
C LYS A 204 -2.95 18.01 -3.83
N LEU A 205 -3.13 16.77 -3.38
CA LEU A 205 -2.79 15.58 -4.16
C LEU A 205 -3.65 15.46 -5.43
N VAL A 206 -4.97 15.66 -5.32
CA VAL A 206 -5.87 15.63 -6.49
C VAL A 206 -5.48 16.69 -7.51
N ARG A 207 -5.03 17.87 -7.06
CA ARG A 207 -4.57 18.93 -7.96
C ARG A 207 -3.36 18.50 -8.77
N ILE A 208 -2.34 17.91 -8.13
CA ILE A 208 -1.15 17.39 -8.82
C ILE A 208 -1.55 16.30 -9.81
N VAL A 209 -2.43 15.38 -9.42
CA VAL A 209 -2.86 14.28 -10.29
C VAL A 209 -3.59 14.80 -11.55
N LYS A 210 -4.35 15.89 -11.42
CA LYS A 210 -5.06 16.55 -12.53
C LYS A 210 -4.17 17.45 -13.38
N ASP A 211 -2.98 17.79 -12.92
CA ASP A 211 -2.06 18.67 -13.62
C ASP A 211 -1.29 17.91 -14.70
N PHE A 212 -1.74 18.00 -15.96
CA PHE A 212 -1.11 17.30 -17.07
C PHE A 212 0.28 17.82 -17.44
N GLU A 213 0.68 18.99 -16.94
CA GLU A 213 2.03 19.52 -17.10
C GLU A 213 3.01 18.82 -16.14
N CYS A 214 2.51 18.18 -15.08
CA CYS A 214 3.33 17.35 -14.21
C CYS A 214 3.68 15.99 -14.88
N PRO A 215 4.94 15.54 -14.77
CA PRO A 215 5.36 14.23 -15.31
C PRO A 215 4.49 13.07 -14.81
N SER A 216 4.26 12.10 -15.69
CA SER A 216 3.40 10.94 -15.41
C SER A 216 3.85 10.12 -14.19
N ALA A 217 5.17 9.95 -14.02
CA ALA A 217 5.74 9.25 -12.87
C ALA A 217 5.39 9.95 -11.54
N PHE A 218 5.49 11.28 -11.49
CA PHE A 218 5.14 12.08 -10.32
C PHE A 218 3.64 12.02 -10.02
N ARG A 219 2.80 12.13 -11.05
CA ARG A 219 1.35 11.96 -10.90
C ARG A 219 0.98 10.58 -10.39
N LYS A 220 1.63 9.52 -10.88
CA LYS A 220 1.42 8.15 -10.41
C LYS A 220 1.79 7.99 -8.94
N ALA A 221 2.93 8.51 -8.50
CA ALA A 221 3.34 8.46 -7.09
C ALA A 221 2.33 9.18 -6.19
N CYS A 222 1.87 10.37 -6.58
CA CYS A 222 0.83 11.11 -5.87
C CYS A 222 -0.53 10.39 -5.87
N LEU A 223 -0.90 9.72 -6.96
CA LEU A 223 -2.13 8.93 -7.06
C LEU A 223 -2.10 7.72 -6.11
N ASN A 224 -0.98 7.00 -6.07
CA ASN A 224 -0.79 5.89 -5.15
C ASN A 224 -0.90 6.37 -3.70
N LEU A 225 -0.22 7.47 -3.36
CA LEU A 225 -0.31 8.05 -2.02
C LEU A 225 -1.73 8.53 -1.67
N LEU A 226 -2.45 9.11 -2.64
CA LEU A 226 -3.85 9.52 -2.47
C LEU A 226 -4.73 8.29 -2.15
N ALA A 227 -4.53 7.18 -2.84
CA ALA A 227 -5.26 5.94 -2.62
C ALA A 227 -5.01 5.41 -1.19
N GLU A 228 -3.75 5.28 -0.77
CA GLU A 228 -3.42 4.76 0.57
C GLU A 228 -3.87 5.69 1.71
N LEU A 229 -3.76 7.02 1.54
CA LEU A 229 -4.13 7.97 2.59
C LEU A 229 -5.63 8.18 2.76
N TYR A 230 -6.38 8.21 1.65
CA TYR A 230 -7.77 8.70 1.65
C TYR A 230 -8.79 7.67 1.17
N VAL A 231 -8.38 6.65 0.40
CA VAL A 231 -9.27 5.59 -0.06
C VAL A 231 -9.20 4.40 0.90
N ASP A 232 -8.00 3.90 1.21
CA ASP A 232 -7.81 2.84 2.22
C ASP A 232 -7.69 3.39 3.66
N ASN A 233 -8.60 4.30 4.04
CA ASN A 233 -8.64 4.88 5.38
C ASN A 233 -9.52 4.07 6.37
N GLY A 234 -10.06 2.94 5.93
CA GLY A 234 -10.93 2.05 6.71
C GLY A 234 -12.38 2.53 6.88
N GLN A 235 -12.77 3.69 6.32
CA GLN A 235 -14.18 4.15 6.30
C GLN A 235 -14.97 3.51 5.16
N LEU A 236 -14.30 3.24 4.04
CA LEU A 236 -14.90 2.55 2.90
C LEU A 236 -15.01 1.05 3.24
N LYS A 237 -16.25 0.56 3.30
CA LYS A 237 -16.53 -0.87 3.38
C LYS A 237 -16.71 -1.42 1.97
N VAL A 238 -16.09 -2.56 1.68
CA VAL A 238 -16.33 -3.28 0.43
C VAL A 238 -17.80 -3.73 0.44
N THR A 239 -18.62 -3.13 -0.42
CA THR A 239 -19.98 -3.61 -0.63
C THR A 239 -19.94 -4.79 -1.59
N PRO A 240 -20.52 -5.95 -1.24
CA PRO A 240 -20.60 -7.06 -2.18
C PRO A 240 -21.37 -6.61 -3.42
N ALA A 241 -20.85 -6.93 -4.61
CA ALA A 241 -21.47 -6.55 -5.88
C ALA A 241 -22.91 -7.09 -6.02
N VAL A 242 -23.20 -8.21 -5.36
CA VAL A 242 -24.53 -8.80 -5.30
C VAL A 242 -24.91 -9.02 -3.85
N SER A 243 -25.93 -8.28 -3.39
CA SER A 243 -26.60 -8.58 -2.13
C SER A 243 -27.81 -9.46 -2.42
N TYR A 244 -27.62 -10.78 -2.29
CA TYR A 244 -28.71 -11.76 -2.48
C TYR A 244 -29.89 -11.49 -1.55
N ILE A 245 -29.64 -10.94 -0.36
CA ILE A 245 -30.67 -10.55 0.62
C ILE A 245 -31.54 -9.40 0.08
N ARG A 246 -30.94 -8.43 -0.61
CA ARG A 246 -31.69 -7.29 -1.19
C ARG A 246 -32.51 -7.71 -2.39
N ILE A 247 -31.94 -8.52 -3.29
CA ILE A 247 -32.65 -9.09 -4.45
C ILE A 247 -33.83 -9.94 -3.98
N TRP A 248 -33.64 -10.74 -2.92
CA TRP A 248 -34.69 -11.55 -2.32
C TRP A 248 -35.82 -10.71 -1.71
N ASN A 249 -35.48 -9.68 -0.92
CA ASN A 249 -36.49 -8.83 -0.31
C ASN A 249 -37.27 -8.00 -1.35
N GLU A 250 -36.62 -7.55 -2.42
CA GLU A 250 -37.28 -6.85 -3.52
C GLU A 250 -38.19 -7.78 -4.34
N THR A 251 -37.78 -9.03 -4.58
CA THR A 251 -38.63 -10.03 -5.26
C THR A 251 -39.82 -10.45 -4.40
N VAL A 252 -39.62 -10.68 -3.09
CA VAL A 252 -40.72 -10.99 -2.15
C VAL A 252 -41.74 -9.84 -2.09
N LYS A 253 -41.27 -8.59 -2.02
CA LYS A 253 -42.17 -7.42 -2.02
C LYS A 253 -42.97 -7.30 -3.31
N LYS A 254 -42.34 -7.52 -4.47
CA LYS A 254 -43.06 -7.52 -5.77
C LYS A 254 -44.14 -8.60 -5.84
N VAL A 255 -43.82 -9.81 -5.41
CA VAL A 255 -44.79 -10.92 -5.39
C VAL A 255 -45.94 -10.65 -4.40
N GLN A 256 -45.67 -9.98 -3.27
CA GLN A 256 -46.71 -9.55 -2.33
C GLN A 256 -47.62 -8.49 -2.92
N SER A 257 -47.07 -7.46 -3.57
CA SER A 257 -47.88 -6.40 -4.21
C SER A 257 -48.72 -6.93 -5.37
N GLU A 258 -48.20 -7.88 -6.16
CA GLU A 258 -48.97 -8.54 -7.23
C GLU A 258 -50.12 -9.37 -6.67
N ALA A 259 -49.90 -10.07 -5.55
CA ALA A 259 -50.95 -10.85 -4.88
C ALA A 259 -52.02 -9.95 -4.23
N GLU A 260 -51.67 -8.76 -3.77
CA GLU A 260 -52.61 -7.77 -3.21
C GLU A 260 -53.42 -7.07 -4.30
N HIS A 261 -52.80 -6.69 -5.42
CA HIS A 261 -53.50 -6.14 -6.58
C HIS A 261 -54.52 -7.12 -7.16
N ALA A 262 -54.15 -8.41 -7.28
CA ALA A 262 -55.09 -9.44 -7.70
C ALA A 262 -56.28 -9.58 -6.72
N LYS A 263 -56.12 -9.26 -5.43
CA LYS A 263 -57.20 -9.36 -4.42
C LYS A 263 -58.17 -8.21 -4.56
N SER A 264 -57.65 -7.02 -4.85
CA SER A 264 -58.47 -5.83 -5.08
C SER A 264 -59.27 -5.91 -6.39
N GLU A 265 -58.72 -6.55 -7.43
CA GLU A 265 -59.44 -6.75 -8.71
C GLU A 265 -60.53 -7.84 -8.61
N ALA A 266 -60.43 -8.75 -7.64
CA ALA A 266 -61.37 -9.85 -7.41
C ALA A 266 -62.64 -9.46 -6.60
N HIS A 267 -62.99 -8.18 -6.49
CA HIS A 267 -64.28 -7.75 -5.89
C HIS A 267 -65.52 -8.00 -6.79
N GLY A 268 -65.35 -8.71 -7.91
CA GLY A 268 -66.39 -9.57 -8.50
C GLY A 268 -65.92 -11.03 -8.45
N GLU A 269 -66.77 -11.94 -7.99
CA GLU A 269 -66.49 -13.34 -7.62
C GLU A 269 -65.24 -13.98 -8.28
N PRO A 270 -64.23 -14.41 -7.51
CA PRO A 270 -63.02 -14.98 -8.08
C PRO A 270 -63.24 -16.43 -8.48
N ALA A 271 -62.77 -16.78 -9.67
CA ALA A 271 -62.64 -18.16 -10.05
C ALA A 271 -61.44 -18.82 -9.29
N PRO A 272 -61.64 -20.00 -8.66
CA PRO A 272 -60.75 -20.53 -7.61
C PRO A 272 -59.30 -20.81 -8.05
N TYR A 273 -59.04 -20.94 -9.35
CA TYR A 273 -57.76 -21.36 -9.92
C TYR A 273 -56.67 -20.26 -9.95
N GLN A 274 -57.01 -18.97 -9.91
CA GLN A 274 -56.01 -17.90 -9.99
C GLN A 274 -55.28 -17.63 -8.65
N TRP A 275 -55.96 -17.88 -7.53
CA TRP A 275 -55.43 -17.72 -6.17
C TRP A 275 -54.42 -18.80 -5.77
N GLU A 276 -54.66 -20.02 -6.23
CA GLU A 276 -53.81 -21.18 -5.93
C GLU A 276 -52.46 -21.09 -6.66
N GLY A 277 -52.44 -20.62 -7.91
CA GLY A 277 -51.20 -20.45 -8.68
C GLY A 277 -50.24 -19.40 -8.11
N ALA A 278 -50.76 -18.31 -7.52
CA ALA A 278 -49.95 -17.32 -6.82
C ALA A 278 -49.43 -17.84 -5.48
N ARG A 279 -50.28 -18.53 -4.69
CA ARG A 279 -49.88 -19.19 -3.43
C ARG A 279 -48.82 -20.27 -3.65
N HIS A 280 -48.95 -21.08 -4.69
CA HIS A 280 -48.01 -22.16 -4.98
C HIS A 280 -46.64 -21.62 -5.43
N ARG A 281 -46.62 -20.52 -6.22
CA ARG A 281 -45.38 -19.80 -6.56
C ARG A 281 -44.70 -19.20 -5.33
N LEU A 282 -45.47 -18.62 -4.41
CA LEU A 282 -44.96 -18.11 -3.13
C LEU A 282 -44.41 -19.22 -2.22
N ALA A 283 -45.07 -20.38 -2.19
CA ALA A 283 -44.61 -21.54 -1.44
C ALA A 283 -43.33 -22.16 -2.02
N MET A 284 -43.24 -22.30 -3.35
CA MET A 284 -42.03 -22.75 -4.06
C MET A 284 -40.85 -21.79 -3.87
N LEU A 285 -41.09 -20.49 -3.90
CA LEU A 285 -40.07 -19.47 -3.59
C LEU A 285 -39.60 -19.58 -2.14
N ARG A 286 -40.50 -19.73 -1.17
CA ARG A 286 -40.12 -19.91 0.24
C ARG A 286 -39.34 -21.21 0.50
N SER A 287 -39.75 -22.30 -0.15
CA SER A 287 -39.05 -23.60 -0.10
C SER A 287 -37.62 -23.49 -0.65
N THR A 288 -37.46 -22.91 -1.84
CA THR A 288 -36.15 -22.74 -2.49
C THR A 288 -35.22 -21.78 -1.73
N ALA A 289 -35.76 -20.73 -1.10
CA ALA A 289 -34.98 -19.87 -0.22
C ALA A 289 -34.55 -20.56 1.08
N ALA A 290 -35.41 -21.38 1.69
CA ALA A 290 -35.02 -22.18 2.84
C ALA A 290 -33.88 -23.16 2.49
N THR A 291 -33.92 -23.76 1.29
CA THR A 291 -32.83 -24.64 0.81
C THR A 291 -31.55 -23.87 0.50
N ALA A 292 -31.65 -22.67 -0.08
CA ALA A 292 -30.49 -21.82 -0.36
C ALA A 292 -29.85 -21.28 0.93
N ALA A 293 -30.65 -20.91 1.93
CA ALA A 293 -30.17 -20.48 3.24
C ALA A 293 -29.46 -21.63 3.98
N LEU A 294 -30.01 -22.85 3.95
CA LEU A 294 -29.36 -24.03 4.51
C LEU A 294 -28.03 -24.36 3.79
N ARG A 295 -27.96 -24.22 2.47
CA ARG A 295 -26.71 -24.40 1.71
C ARG A 295 -25.67 -23.33 2.01
N MET A 296 -26.09 -22.09 2.27
CA MET A 296 -25.17 -21.02 2.69
C MET A 296 -24.69 -21.23 4.13
N ALA A 297 -25.56 -21.65 5.05
CA ALA A 297 -25.18 -22.01 6.42
C ALA A 297 -24.18 -23.18 6.43
N ALA A 298 -24.43 -24.24 5.65
CA ALA A 298 -23.51 -25.37 5.51
C ALA A 298 -22.15 -24.96 4.89
N LYS A 299 -22.12 -24.00 3.97
CA LYS A 299 -20.86 -23.48 3.41
C LYS A 299 -20.05 -22.64 4.41
N VAL A 300 -20.73 -21.91 5.30
CA VAL A 300 -20.08 -21.15 6.37
C VAL A 300 -19.49 -22.11 7.41
N GLU A 301 -20.25 -23.14 7.82
CA GLU A 301 -19.76 -24.17 8.73
C GLU A 301 -18.58 -24.97 8.16
N VAL A 302 -18.59 -25.32 6.86
CA VAL A 302 -17.45 -25.98 6.21
C VAL A 302 -16.20 -25.09 6.24
N SER A 303 -16.33 -23.79 5.98
CA SER A 303 -15.18 -22.87 6.02
C SER A 303 -14.64 -22.63 7.42
N ASP A 304 -15.50 -22.71 8.45
CA ASP A 304 -15.10 -22.61 9.84
C ASP A 304 -14.47 -23.92 10.34
N THR A 305 -14.92 -25.08 9.86
CA THR A 305 -14.27 -26.37 10.14
C THR A 305 -12.94 -26.54 9.39
N GLU A 306 -12.80 -26.02 8.16
CA GLU A 306 -11.53 -25.98 7.43
C GLU A 306 -10.51 -25.09 8.16
N ARG A 307 -10.95 -23.93 8.68
CA ARG A 307 -10.11 -23.08 9.55
C ARG A 307 -9.72 -23.76 10.85
N MET A 308 -10.64 -24.47 11.51
CA MET A 308 -10.31 -25.22 12.74
C MET A 308 -9.36 -26.41 12.46
N LEU A 309 -9.45 -27.04 11.29
CA LEU A 309 -8.53 -28.13 10.90
C LEU A 309 -7.14 -27.62 10.50
N GLU A 310 -7.04 -26.42 9.90
CA GLU A 310 -5.78 -25.72 9.66
C GLU A 310 -5.09 -25.29 10.97
N ASP A 311 -5.87 -24.85 11.97
CA ASP A 311 -5.34 -24.51 13.30
C ASP A 311 -4.91 -25.74 14.14
N LEU A 312 -5.41 -26.95 13.80
CA LEU A 312 -5.05 -28.20 14.46
C LEU A 312 -3.85 -28.93 13.81
N HIS A 313 -3.45 -28.56 12.60
CA HIS A 313 -2.31 -29.14 11.86
C HIS A 313 -1.09 -28.21 11.75
N GLY A 314 -1.11 -27.04 12.39
CA GLY A 314 0.04 -26.13 12.53
C GLY A 314 0.75 -26.27 13.88
#